data_AF-A0A5J4Q8U3-F1
#
_entry.id   AF-A0A5J4Q8U3-F1
#
_cell.length_a   1.000
_cell.length_b   1.000
_cell.length_c   1.000
_cell.angle_alpha   90.00
_cell.angle_beta   90.00
_cell.angle_gamma   90.00
#
_symmetry.space_group_name_H-M   'P 1'
#
loop_
_entity.id
_entity.type
_entity.pdbx_description
1 polymer ?
#
loop_
_entity_poly.entity_id
_entity_poly.type
_entity_poly.pdbx_seq_one_letter_code
_entity_poly.pdbx_strand_id
1 'polypeptide(L)' 'MKNLTTLCIGIVFKAREIENPLIRRGIILHLKSLDNDDDPKVKGFARKRLRELAINAVNRTEIKGRCFALLE' A
#
# COMPACT_ATOMS: atom_id res chain seq x y z
N MET A 1 -2.97 16.17 7.97
CA MET A 1 -1.63 15.54 8.04
C MET A 1 -1.67 13.99 7.94
N LYS A 2 -2.53 13.39 7.10
CA LYS A 2 -2.62 11.91 6.97
C LYS A 2 -1.92 11.35 5.71
N ASN A 3 -1.57 12.21 4.74
CA ASN A 3 -1.09 11.77 3.43
C ASN A 3 0.45 11.73 3.33
N LEU A 4 1.16 12.54 4.13
CA LEU A 4 2.62 12.62 4.10
C LEU A 4 3.29 11.35 4.63
N THR A 5 2.72 10.73 5.66
CA THR A 5 3.27 9.49 6.25
C THR A 5 3.25 8.35 5.24
N THR A 6 2.17 8.20 4.48
CA THR A 6 2.05 7.19 3.41
C THR A 6 2.89 7.53 2.18
N LEU A 7 3.10 8.82 1.89
CA LEU A 7 4.03 9.29 0.87
C LEU A 7 5.47 8.81 1.16
N CYS A 8 5.91 8.99 2.41
CA CYS A 8 7.26 8.63 2.85
C CYS A 8 7.44 7.12 2.95
N ILE A 9 6.45 6.37 3.44
CA ILE A 9 6.58 4.92 3.60
C ILE A 9 6.71 4.21 2.24
N GLY A 10 5.95 4.61 1.22
CA GLY A 10 6.10 4.05 -0.11
C GLY A 10 7.45 4.33 -0.76
N ILE A 11 8.19 5.36 -0.29
CA ILE A 11 9.55 5.68 -0.75
C ILE A 11 10.60 4.91 0.07
N VAL A 12 10.45 4.90 1.40
CA VAL A 12 11.38 4.25 2.34
C VAL A 12 11.37 2.72 2.19
N PHE A 13 10.21 2.14 1.88
CA PHE A 13 10.06 0.69 1.69
C PHE A 13 10.03 0.27 0.22
N LYS A 14 10.52 1.11 -0.69
CA LYS A 14 10.66 0.73 -2.09
C LYS A 14 11.54 -0.53 -2.17
N ALA A 15 10.96 -1.64 -2.62
CA ALA A 15 11.59 -2.97 -2.69
C ALA A 15 11.98 -3.64 -1.35
N ARG A 16 11.66 -3.05 -0.20
CA ARG A 16 11.87 -3.68 1.12
C ARG A 16 10.59 -4.30 1.65
N GLU A 17 10.74 -5.40 2.38
CA GLU A 17 9.62 -5.95 3.14
C GLU A 17 9.19 -4.96 4.22
N ILE A 18 7.88 -4.79 4.38
CA ILE A 18 7.34 -4.15 5.57
C ILE A 18 7.11 -5.27 6.57
N GLU A 19 8.07 -5.52 7.45
CA GLU A 19 8.10 -6.70 8.35
C GLU A 19 6.84 -6.79 9.21
N ASN A 20 6.38 -5.66 9.76
CA ASN A 20 5.18 -5.64 10.58
C ASN A 20 3.91 -5.82 9.70
N PRO A 21 3.18 -6.93 9.87
CA PRO A 21 2.03 -7.26 9.02
C PRO A 21 0.87 -6.28 9.18
N LEU A 22 0.64 -5.74 10.38
CA LEU A 22 -0.42 -4.75 10.63
C LEU A 22 -0.14 -3.44 9.90
N ILE A 23 1.12 -2.98 9.95
CA ILE A 23 1.56 -1.77 9.25
C ILE A 23 1.46 -1.99 7.73
N ARG A 24 1.98 -3.11 7.23
CA ARG A 24 1.91 -3.49 5.81
C ARG A 24 0.47 -3.48 5.29
N ARG A 25 -0.45 -4.11 6.01
CA ARG A 25 -1.87 -4.16 5.66
C ARG A 25 -2.52 -2.78 5.68
N GLY A 26 -2.26 -1.98 6.71
CA GLY A 26 -2.78 -0.61 6.81
C GLY A 26 -2.37 0.27 5.63
N ILE A 27 -1.10 0.20 5.22
CA ILE A 27 -0.58 0.93 4.05
C ILE A 27 -1.25 0.46 2.76
N ILE A 28 -1.30 -0.86 2.54
CA ILE A 28 -1.89 -1.43 1.32
C ILE A 28 -3.38 -1.10 1.21
N LEU A 29 -4.12 -1.20 2.31
CA LEU A 29 -5.54 -0.83 2.36
C LEU A 29 -5.75 0.65 2.03
N HIS A 30 -4.95 1.53 2.64
CA HIS A 30 -5.04 2.96 2.36
C HIS A 30 -4.71 3.27 0.89
N LEU A 31 -3.65 2.68 0.33
CA LEU A 31 -3.30 2.87 -1.08
C LEU A 31 -4.37 2.32 -2.03
N LYS A 32 -5.01 1.19 -1.70
CA LYS A 32 -6.17 0.66 -2.46
C LYS A 32 -7.36 1.62 -2.40
N SER A 33 -7.61 2.27 -1.26
CA SER A 33 -8.63 3.30 -1.14
C SER A 33 -8.32 4.51 -2.04
N LEU A 34 -7.06 4.96 -2.06
CA LEU A 34 -6.63 6.09 -2.89
C LEU A 34 -6.63 5.78 -4.41
N ASP A 35 -6.59 4.50 -4.81
CA ASP A 35 -6.76 4.14 -6.23
C ASP A 35 -8.23 4.29 -6.70
N ASN A 36 -9.18 4.53 -5.79
CA ASN A 36 -10.55 4.90 -6.12
C ASN A 36 -10.83 6.40 -5.94
N ASP A 37 -9.80 7.21 -5.65
CA ASP A 37 -9.94 8.66 -5.47
C ASP A 37 -10.30 9.35 -6.79
N ASP A 38 -11.14 10.39 -6.70
CA ASP A 38 -11.60 11.18 -7.85
C ASP A 38 -10.46 12.02 -8.45
N ASP A 39 -9.46 12.41 -7.65
CA ASP A 39 -8.30 13.15 -8.15
C ASP A 39 -7.37 12.19 -8.94
N PRO A 40 -7.18 12.40 -10.26
CA PRO A 40 -6.33 11.56 -11.08
C PRO A 40 -4.87 11.51 -10.62
N LYS A 41 -4.37 12.59 -9.98
CA LYS A 41 -3.02 12.65 -9.42
C LYS A 41 -2.90 11.74 -8.21
N VAL A 42 -3.87 11.78 -7.30
CA VAL A 42 -3.93 10.92 -6.11
C VAL A 42 -4.02 9.46 -6.53
N LYS A 43 -4.94 9.16 -7.47
CA LYS A 43 -5.11 7.84 -8.06
C LYS A 43 -3.82 7.31 -8.71
N GLY A 44 -3.17 8.16 -9.52
CA GLY A 44 -1.90 7.83 -10.18
C GLY A 44 -0.77 7.57 -9.20
N PHE A 45 -0.68 8.37 -8.13
CA PHE A 45 0.28 8.18 -7.06
C PHE A 45 0.08 6.86 -6.33
N ALA A 46 -1.17 6.54 -5.98
CA ALA A 46 -1.53 5.29 -5.31
C ALA A 46 -1.10 4.05 -6.12
N ARG A 47 -1.42 4.01 -7.42
CA ARG A 47 -0.98 2.93 -8.31
C ARG A 47 0.53 2.80 -8.38
N LYS A 48 1.25 3.92 -8.47
CA LYS A 48 2.72 3.92 -8.51
C LYS A 48 3.30 3.31 -7.23
N ARG A 49 2.78 3.71 -6.05
CA ARG A 49 3.23 3.14 -4.76
C ARG A 49 2.93 1.65 -4.63
N LEU A 50 1.74 1.22 -5.03
CA LEU A 50 1.38 -0.21 -5.03
C LEU A 50 2.32 -1.04 -5.91
N ARG A 51 2.67 -0.55 -7.11
CA ARG A 51 3.65 -1.22 -7.99
C ARG A 51 5.04 -1.30 -7.36
N GLU A 52 5.48 -0.23 -6.70
CA GLU A 52 6.79 -0.20 -6.03
C GLU A 52 6.85 -1.15 -4.81
N LEU A 53 5.77 -1.23 -4.02
CA LEU A 53 5.68 -2.20 -2.91
C LEU A 53 5.66 -3.64 -3.42
N ALA A 54 4.96 -3.91 -4.53
CA ALA A 54 4.86 -5.24 -5.14
C ALA A 54 6.18 -5.78 -5.73
N ILE A 55 7.28 -5.01 -5.70
CA ILE A 55 8.62 -5.51 -6.01
C ILE A 55 9.04 -6.58 -4.99
N ASN A 56 8.69 -6.40 -3.71
CA ASN A 56 8.91 -7.40 -2.68
C ASN A 56 7.81 -8.47 -2.71
N ALA A 57 8.19 -9.75 -2.62
CA ALA A 57 7.26 -10.86 -2.77
C ALA A 57 6.18 -10.92 -1.67
N VAL A 58 6.52 -10.61 -0.42
CA VAL A 58 5.58 -10.59 0.72
C VAL A 58 4.55 -9.49 0.52
N ASN A 59 4.99 -8.28 0.23
CA ASN A 59 4.11 -7.15 -0.08
C ASN A 59 3.22 -7.46 -1.31
N ARG A 60 3.77 -8.09 -2.36
CA ARG A 60 3.03 -8.47 -3.57
C ARG A 60 1.92 -9.46 -3.25
N THR A 61 2.17 -10.45 -2.40
CA THR A 61 1.17 -11.43 -1.95
C THR A 61 0.02 -10.73 -1.23
N GLU A 62 0.33 -9.82 -0.30
CA GLU A 62 -0.68 -9.04 0.44
C GLU A 62 -1.50 -8.10 -0.50
N ILE A 63 -0.85 -7.49 -1.49
CA ILE A 63 -1.53 -6.65 -2.49
C ILE A 63 -2.49 -7.46 -3.36
N LYS A 64 -2.06 -8.64 -3.82
CA LYS A 64 -2.89 -9.56 -4.63
C LYS A 64 -3.98 -10.24 -3.81
N GLY A 65 -3.74 -10.45 -2.52
CA GLY A 65 -4.74 -10.96 -1.60
C GLY A 65 -5.99 -10.09 -1.65
N ARG A 66 -7.15 -10.72 -1.87
CA ARG A 66 -8.41 -10.13 -1.41
C ARG A 66 -8.23 -10.02 0.10
N CYS A 67 -8.43 -8.84 0.66
CA CYS A 67 -8.35 -8.60 2.09
C CYS A 67 -9.21 -9.64 2.81
N PHE A 68 -8.62 -10.73 3.30
CA PHE A 68 -9.34 -11.70 4.12
C PHE A 68 -9.43 -11.06 5.48
N ALA A 69 -10.60 -10.49 5.77
CA ALA A 69 -10.97 -10.09 7.10
C ALA A 69 -10.58 -11.22 8.06
N LEU A 70 -9.76 -10.89 9.06
CA LEU A 70 -9.70 -11.71 10.25
C LEU A 70 -11.05 -11.48 10.94
N LEU A 71 -12.01 -12.34 10.63
CA LEU A 71 -13.14 -12.65 11.48
C LEU A 71 -12.79 -14.00 12.11
N GLU A 72 -12.07 -13.96 13.24
CA GLU A 72 -12.15 -14.90 14.35
C GLU A 72 -11.96 -14.11 15.65
#